data_AF-A0A2T6NF84-F1
#
_entry.id   AF-A0A2T6NF84-F1
#
_cell.length_a   1.000
_cell.length_b   1.000
_cell.length_c   1.000
_cell.angle_alpha   90.00
_cell.angle_beta   90.00
_cell.angle_gamma   90.00
#
_symmetry.space_group_name_H-M   'P 1'
#
loop_
_entity.id
_entity.type
_entity.pdbx_description
1 polymer ?
#
loop_
_entity_poly.entity_id
_entity_poly.type
_entity_poly.pdbx_seq_one_letter_code
_entity_poly.pdbx_strand_id
1 'polypeptide(L)'
;MRFDLVTLMPAMFDALTKEGVIARAIGRQLAQIELWNPRDYTRDVHRTVDDRPYGGGPGMVMKYQPLQQAIESALSASPQAKVIYMSPQGVRFDQQRAQTVVENRQPLLLIAGRYEGVDERIIERYVDEEWSIGDYVLSGGELAAMVVLDAVIRLIPGALGDADSAQQDSFMDGLLDCPHYTRPEQIDGMSVPLVLQGGNHDAIRRWRLQQALKRTRERRPDLLQDRQMTVEEEKLLAEIIAASGDAEQTQEQ
;
A
#
# COMPACT_ATOMS: atom_id res chain seq x y z
N MET A 1 -9.06 -3.92 14.34
CA MET A 1 -7.72 -3.27 14.36
C MET A 1 -7.91 -1.76 14.33
N ARG A 2 -7.13 -0.98 15.07
CA ARG A 2 -7.32 0.48 15.20
C ARG A 2 -6.23 1.25 14.46
N PHE A 3 -6.64 2.31 13.77
CA PHE A 3 -5.79 3.24 13.06
C PHE A 3 -6.16 4.67 13.47
N ASP A 4 -5.19 5.46 13.90
CA ASP A 4 -5.36 6.86 14.29
C ASP A 4 -4.62 7.75 13.29
N LEU A 5 -5.26 8.76 12.69
CA LEU A 5 -4.60 9.64 11.72
C LEU A 5 -4.57 11.07 12.22
N VAL A 6 -3.39 11.65 12.28
CA VAL A 6 -3.20 13.07 12.53
C VAL A 6 -3.15 13.81 11.19
N THR A 7 -4.18 14.60 10.89
CA THR A 7 -4.38 15.21 9.56
C THR A 7 -5.09 16.57 9.62
N LEU A 8 -4.71 17.48 8.72
CA LEU A 8 -5.42 18.75 8.52
C LEU A 8 -6.67 18.62 7.64
N MET A 9 -6.83 17.50 6.93
CA MET A 9 -7.92 17.26 5.98
C MET A 9 -8.71 15.99 6.30
N PRO A 10 -9.39 15.92 7.46
CA PRO A 10 -10.12 14.72 7.87
C PRO A 10 -11.18 14.27 6.84
N ALA A 11 -11.83 15.21 6.16
CA ALA A 11 -12.84 14.90 5.14
C ALA A 11 -12.30 14.09 3.94
N MET A 12 -10.99 14.09 3.67
CA MET A 12 -10.43 13.25 2.59
C MET A 12 -10.60 11.75 2.86
N PHE A 13 -10.62 11.35 4.14
CA PHE A 13 -10.73 9.93 4.53
C PHE A 13 -12.14 9.37 4.35
N ASP A 14 -13.13 10.21 4.01
CA ASP A 14 -14.44 9.76 3.54
C ASP A 14 -14.32 8.80 2.34
N ALA A 15 -13.29 8.96 1.51
CA ALA A 15 -13.02 8.07 0.39
C ALA A 15 -12.79 6.62 0.82
N LEU A 16 -12.24 6.39 2.02
CA LEU A 16 -12.04 5.04 2.57
C LEU A 16 -13.21 4.58 3.45
N THR A 17 -13.79 5.49 4.23
CA THR A 17 -14.77 5.12 5.25
C THR A 17 -16.17 4.92 4.68
N LYS A 18 -16.46 5.46 3.49
CA LYS A 18 -17.80 5.39 2.87
C LYS A 18 -17.90 4.43 1.70
N GLU A 19 -16.78 4.12 1.05
CA GLU A 19 -16.77 3.34 -0.21
C GLU A 19 -15.86 2.11 -0.16
N GLY A 20 -16.15 1.15 -1.04
CA GLY A 20 -15.24 0.04 -1.35
C GLY A 20 -15.09 -1.04 -0.26
N VAL A 21 -13.96 -1.76 -0.32
CA VAL A 21 -13.64 -2.87 0.60
C VAL A 21 -13.42 -2.35 2.02
N ILE A 22 -12.77 -1.19 2.15
CA ILE A 22 -12.38 -0.62 3.44
C ILE A 22 -13.61 -0.20 4.24
N ALA A 23 -14.56 0.50 3.63
CA ALA A 23 -15.84 0.84 4.28
C ALA A 23 -16.60 -0.40 4.76
N ARG A 24 -16.61 -1.49 3.97
CA ARG A 24 -17.22 -2.76 4.40
C ARG A 24 -16.48 -3.39 5.58
N ALA A 25 -15.16 -3.35 5.60
CA ALA A 25 -14.36 -3.86 6.71
C ALA A 25 -14.62 -3.07 8.00
N ILE A 26 -14.74 -1.73 7.90
CA ILE A 26 -15.11 -0.86 9.03
C ILE A 26 -16.54 -1.15 9.50
N GLY A 27 -17.50 -1.27 8.58
CA GLY A 27 -18.89 -1.62 8.91
C GLY A 27 -19.04 -2.99 9.59
N ARG A 28 -18.11 -3.92 9.31
CA ARG A 28 -17.97 -5.22 9.99
C ARG A 28 -17.13 -5.16 11.27
N GLN A 29 -16.69 -3.97 11.69
CA GLN A 29 -15.86 -3.74 12.88
C GLN A 29 -14.49 -4.44 12.84
N LEU A 30 -13.99 -4.77 11.65
CA LEU A 30 -12.66 -5.36 11.47
C LEU A 30 -11.55 -4.30 11.60
N ALA A 31 -11.86 -3.07 11.20
CA ALA A 31 -11.00 -1.90 11.29
C ALA A 31 -11.75 -0.71 11.89
N GLN A 32 -11.04 0.17 12.58
CA GLN A 32 -11.52 1.44 13.10
C GLN A 32 -10.52 2.53 12.70
N ILE A 33 -11.04 3.65 12.20
CA ILE A 33 -10.25 4.82 11.80
C ILE A 33 -10.69 6.00 12.65
N GLU A 34 -9.76 6.58 13.41
CA GLU A 34 -9.96 7.78 14.22
C GLU A 34 -9.14 8.95 13.65
N LEU A 35 -9.73 10.14 13.61
CA LEU A 35 -9.13 11.31 12.97
C LEU A 35 -8.86 12.41 14.01
N TRP A 36 -7.64 12.93 14.00
CA TRP A 36 -7.14 13.91 14.94
C TRP A 36 -6.67 15.14 14.16
N ASN A 37 -7.40 16.26 14.23
CA ASN A 37 -7.04 17.45 13.48
C ASN A 37 -6.18 18.41 14.34
N PRO A 38 -4.91 18.67 13.98
CA PRO A 38 -4.07 19.65 14.70
C PRO A 38 -4.74 21.02 14.90
N ARG A 39 -5.66 21.42 14.01
CA ARG A 39 -6.44 22.67 14.16
C ARG A 39 -7.33 22.68 15.41
N ASP A 40 -7.69 21.54 15.99
CA ASP A 40 -8.48 21.46 17.23
C ASP A 40 -7.62 21.78 18.48
N TYR A 41 -6.30 21.83 18.33
CA TYR A 41 -5.32 22.01 19.41
C TYR A 41 -4.61 23.37 19.38
N THR A 42 -5.13 24.30 18.57
CA THR A 42 -4.65 25.68 18.46
C THR A 42 -5.36 26.60 19.44
N ARG A 43 -4.73 27.70 19.83
CA ARG A 43 -5.30 28.69 20.76
C ARG A 43 -5.73 29.99 20.10
N ASP A 44 -5.30 30.24 18.88
CA ASP A 44 -5.64 31.43 18.11
C ASP A 44 -6.95 31.23 17.33
N VAL A 45 -7.66 32.35 17.09
CA VAL A 45 -8.97 32.36 16.40
C VAL A 45 -8.87 31.79 14.98
N HIS A 46 -7.73 31.92 14.33
CA HIS A 46 -7.50 31.47 12.96
C HIS A 46 -7.13 29.99 12.86
N ARG A 47 -6.98 29.29 14.00
CA ARG A 47 -6.58 27.90 14.08
C ARG A 47 -5.29 27.61 13.30
N THR A 48 -4.27 28.41 13.59
CA THR A 48 -2.99 28.43 12.87
C THR A 48 -2.12 27.23 13.24
N VAL A 49 -1.80 26.42 12.23
CA VAL A 49 -1.06 25.15 12.37
C VAL A 49 0.31 25.16 11.70
N ASP A 50 0.68 26.27 11.05
CA ASP A 50 1.91 26.43 10.31
C ASP A 50 2.58 27.77 10.62
N ASP A 51 3.90 27.85 10.40
CA ASP A 51 4.69 29.07 10.55
C ASP A 51 5.86 29.09 9.56
N ARG A 52 6.54 30.23 9.44
CA ARG A 52 7.73 30.38 8.58
C ARG A 52 8.89 29.52 9.09
N PRO A 53 9.65 28.87 8.19
CA PRO A 53 10.83 28.12 8.59
C PRO A 53 11.93 29.03 9.15
N TYR A 54 12.62 28.57 10.19
CA TYR A 54 13.91 29.15 10.58
C TYR A 54 14.93 28.93 9.46
N GLY A 55 15.85 29.88 9.28
CA GLY A 55 16.83 29.87 8.18
C GLY A 55 16.32 30.49 6.87
N GLY A 56 15.04 30.88 6.80
CA GLY A 56 14.43 31.44 5.60
C GLY A 56 14.05 30.36 4.58
N GLY A 57 13.76 30.79 3.34
CA GLY A 57 13.24 29.91 2.28
C GLY A 57 11.75 30.08 2.02
N PRO A 58 11.24 29.53 0.90
CA PRO A 58 9.82 29.54 0.58
C PRO A 58 9.03 28.59 1.49
N GLY A 59 7.70 28.68 1.42
CA GLY A 59 6.81 27.74 2.11
C GLY A 59 6.57 28.03 3.59
N MET A 60 5.97 27.05 4.24
CA MET A 60 5.56 27.04 5.65
C MET A 60 5.86 25.65 6.25
N VAL A 61 6.08 25.58 7.56
CA VAL A 61 6.33 24.33 8.29
C VAL A 61 5.25 24.16 9.34
N MET A 62 4.73 22.93 9.52
CA MET A 62 3.74 22.67 10.55
C MET A 62 4.33 22.90 11.95
N LYS A 63 3.59 23.66 12.77
CA LYS A 63 3.98 24.03 14.13
C LYS A 63 4.03 22.81 15.04
N TYR A 64 5.03 22.79 15.91
CA TYR A 64 5.23 21.74 16.90
C TYR A 64 4.00 21.55 17.82
N GLN A 65 3.52 22.59 18.51
CA GLN A 65 2.56 22.42 19.61
C GLN A 65 1.19 21.85 19.21
N PRO A 66 0.52 22.30 18.13
CA PRO A 66 -0.77 21.71 17.74
C PRO A 66 -0.62 20.25 17.29
N LEU A 67 0.48 19.94 16.59
CA LEU A 67 0.77 18.59 16.12
C LEU A 67 1.09 17.65 17.30
N GLN A 68 1.93 18.11 18.23
CA GLN A 68 2.25 17.41 19.47
C GLN A 68 0.99 17.01 20.25
N GLN A 69 0.07 17.95 20.48
CA GLN A 69 -1.15 17.69 21.27
C GLN A 69 -2.09 16.71 20.56
N ALA A 70 -2.19 16.77 19.23
CA ALA A 70 -2.94 15.80 18.45
C ALA A 70 -2.34 14.39 18.58
N ILE A 71 -1.02 14.27 18.45
CA ILE A 71 -0.29 12.99 18.63
C ILE A 71 -0.48 12.45 20.04
N GLU A 72 -0.31 13.28 21.07
CA GLU A 72 -0.47 12.85 22.47
C GLU A 72 -1.91 12.43 22.79
N SER A 73 -2.91 13.11 22.21
CA SER A 73 -4.32 12.73 22.36
C SER A 73 -4.61 11.37 21.70
N ALA A 74 -4.08 11.17 20.49
CA ALA A 74 -4.20 9.90 19.77
C ALA A 74 -3.50 8.76 20.52
N LEU A 75 -2.29 8.98 21.02
CA LEU A 75 -1.56 8.00 21.84
C LEU A 75 -2.25 7.74 23.19
N SER A 76 -2.90 8.73 23.80
CA SER A 76 -3.71 8.48 25.00
C SER A 76 -4.89 7.55 24.71
N ALA A 77 -5.46 7.59 23.50
CA ALA A 77 -6.57 6.74 23.09
C ALA A 77 -6.10 5.38 22.54
N SER A 78 -4.85 5.29 22.07
CA SER A 78 -4.20 4.07 21.58
C SER A 78 -2.72 4.01 22.00
N PRO A 79 -2.42 3.65 23.28
CA PRO A 79 -1.06 3.76 23.84
C PRO A 79 -0.01 2.84 23.21
N GLN A 80 -0.45 1.81 22.51
CA GLN A 80 0.42 0.85 21.83
C GLN A 80 0.57 1.14 20.33
N ALA A 81 0.01 2.26 19.85
CA ALA A 81 0.11 2.60 18.44
C ALA A 81 1.56 2.92 18.06
N LYS A 82 2.02 2.32 16.96
CA LYS A 82 3.29 2.68 16.33
C LYS A 82 3.09 3.95 15.52
N VAL A 83 3.88 4.96 15.78
CA VAL A 83 3.77 6.29 15.17
C VAL A 83 4.58 6.32 13.88
N ILE A 84 3.87 6.50 12.78
CA ILE A 84 4.46 6.53 11.44
C ILE A 84 4.26 7.91 10.84
N TYR A 85 5.34 8.55 10.38
CA TYR A 85 5.25 9.77 9.59
C TYR A 85 5.27 9.46 8.09
N MET A 86 4.31 10.01 7.36
CA MET A 86 4.24 9.86 5.91
C MET A 86 5.17 10.87 5.24
N SER A 87 6.29 10.37 4.74
CA SER A 87 7.44 11.17 4.31
C SER A 87 8.11 10.55 3.09
N PRO A 88 8.48 11.33 2.06
CA PRO A 88 9.27 10.82 0.94
C PRO A 88 10.69 10.40 1.36
N GLN A 89 11.16 10.81 2.54
CA GLN A 89 12.45 10.40 3.11
C GLN A 89 12.38 9.06 3.84
N GLY A 90 11.17 8.55 4.07
CA GLY A 90 10.93 7.30 4.75
C GLY A 90 11.35 6.08 3.95
N VAL A 91 11.43 4.94 4.65
CA VAL A 91 11.59 3.64 3.99
C VAL A 91 10.40 3.38 3.09
N ARG A 92 10.65 2.82 1.91
CA ARG A 92 9.58 2.51 0.95
C ARG A 92 8.61 1.49 1.56
N PHE A 93 7.33 1.83 1.53
CA PHE A 93 6.23 0.95 1.93
C PHE A 93 6.02 -0.12 0.87
N ASP A 94 5.91 -1.37 1.31
CA ASP A 94 5.76 -2.55 0.45
C ASP A 94 4.76 -3.54 1.05
N GLN A 95 4.50 -4.62 0.30
CA GLN A 95 3.53 -5.65 0.69
C GLN A 95 3.95 -6.38 1.98
N GLN A 96 5.25 -6.58 2.21
CA GLN A 96 5.76 -7.25 3.40
C GLN A 96 5.49 -6.43 4.67
N ARG A 97 5.68 -5.11 4.61
CA ARG A 97 5.32 -4.20 5.72
C ARG A 97 3.83 -4.25 6.01
N ALA A 98 2.98 -4.24 4.98
CA ALA A 98 1.53 -4.37 5.17
C ALA A 98 1.15 -5.68 5.88
N GLN A 99 1.75 -6.81 5.47
CA GLN A 99 1.56 -8.11 6.12
C GLN A 99 2.03 -8.10 7.58
N THR A 100 3.23 -7.59 7.84
CA THR A 100 3.82 -7.50 9.18
C THR A 100 2.93 -6.72 10.15
N VAL A 101 2.30 -5.64 9.68
CA VAL A 101 1.35 -4.86 10.48
C VAL A 101 0.14 -5.71 10.89
N VAL A 102 -0.46 -6.45 9.94
CA VAL A 102 -1.63 -7.32 10.20
C VAL A 102 -1.28 -8.51 11.09
N GLU A 103 -0.16 -9.18 10.83
CA GLU A 103 0.33 -10.33 11.60
C GLU A 103 0.55 -9.98 13.06
N ASN A 104 1.17 -8.82 13.31
CA ASN A 104 1.42 -8.32 14.67
C ASN A 104 0.19 -7.67 15.31
N ARG A 105 -0.91 -7.50 14.57
CA ARG A 105 -2.11 -6.74 14.98
C ARG A 105 -1.74 -5.35 15.53
N GLN A 106 -0.69 -4.74 14.98
CA GLN A 106 -0.04 -3.54 15.49
C GLN A 106 -0.91 -2.30 15.21
N PRO A 107 -1.51 -1.62 16.21
CA PRO A 107 -2.20 -0.36 15.96
C PRO A 107 -1.22 0.65 15.38
N LEU A 108 -1.69 1.50 14.47
CA LEU A 108 -0.87 2.54 13.85
C LEU A 108 -1.44 3.93 14.14
N LEU A 109 -0.54 4.88 14.37
CA LEU A 109 -0.84 6.31 14.33
C LEU A 109 -0.10 6.89 13.12
N LEU A 110 -0.82 7.31 12.08
CA LEU A 110 -0.22 7.89 10.88
C LEU A 110 -0.26 9.42 10.96
N ILE A 111 0.88 10.07 10.75
CA ILE A 111 0.98 11.54 10.66
C ILE A 111 1.02 11.94 9.19
N ALA A 112 -0.01 12.65 8.75
CA ALA A 112 -0.07 13.23 7.41
C ALA A 112 0.45 14.68 7.44
N GLY A 113 1.72 14.85 7.06
CA GLY A 113 2.34 16.17 6.93
C GLY A 113 1.75 17.00 5.78
N ARG A 114 1.93 18.31 5.84
CA ARG A 114 1.54 19.30 4.83
C ARG A 114 2.61 20.37 4.71
N TYR A 115 2.45 21.24 3.70
CA TYR A 115 3.38 22.33 3.42
C TYR A 115 4.79 21.80 3.09
N GLU A 116 5.86 22.42 3.59
CA GLU A 116 7.24 21.90 3.43
C GLU A 116 7.52 20.69 4.33
N GLY A 117 6.66 20.43 5.32
CA GLY A 117 6.82 19.33 6.27
C GLY A 117 6.43 19.72 7.69
N VAL A 118 6.86 18.88 8.63
CA VAL A 118 6.67 19.08 10.07
C VAL A 118 7.96 19.56 10.72
N ASP A 119 7.86 20.23 11.86
CA ASP A 119 9.03 20.55 12.67
C ASP A 119 9.79 19.27 13.05
N GLU A 120 11.09 19.20 12.74
CA GLU A 120 11.94 18.02 12.92
C GLU A 120 11.88 17.44 14.35
N ARG A 121 11.67 18.29 15.36
CA ARG A 121 11.59 17.87 16.77
C ARG A 121 10.34 17.03 17.05
N ILE A 122 9.32 17.08 16.19
CA ILE A 122 8.20 16.13 16.25
C ILE A 122 8.66 14.75 15.81
N ILE A 123 9.46 14.68 14.74
CA ILE A 123 10.00 13.43 14.20
C ILE A 123 10.91 12.78 15.24
N GLU A 124 11.92 13.51 15.71
CA GLU A 124 12.90 13.01 16.70
C GLU A 124 12.27 12.50 18.01
N ARG A 125 11.12 13.07 18.41
CA ARG A 125 10.50 12.80 19.71
C ARG A 125 9.38 11.77 19.67
N TYR A 126 8.59 11.73 18.60
CA TYR A 126 7.35 10.96 18.56
C TYR A 126 7.30 9.92 17.45
N VAL A 127 8.10 10.04 16.39
CA VAL A 127 7.99 9.16 15.22
C VAL A 127 8.86 7.93 15.41
N ASP A 128 8.25 6.74 15.32
CA ASP A 128 8.98 5.47 15.36
C ASP A 128 9.61 5.14 14.00
N GLU A 129 8.88 5.37 12.91
CA GLU A 129 9.35 5.17 11.54
C GLU A 129 8.77 6.20 10.58
N GLU A 130 9.53 6.52 9.54
CA GLU A 130 9.03 7.25 8.37
C GLU A 130 8.76 6.28 7.23
N TRP A 131 7.59 6.37 6.59
CA TRP A 131 7.26 5.55 5.41
C TRP A 131 7.02 6.43 4.18
N SER A 132 7.55 5.99 3.03
CA SER A 132 7.33 6.57 1.71
C SER A 132 6.50 5.64 0.84
N ILE A 133 5.58 6.17 0.05
CA ILE A 133 4.81 5.39 -0.95
C ILE A 133 5.46 5.41 -2.36
N GLY A 134 6.63 6.04 -2.50
CA GLY A 134 7.44 6.00 -3.69
C GLY A 134 8.27 7.27 -3.92
N ASP A 135 9.08 7.23 -4.98
CA ASP A 135 10.10 8.25 -5.27
C ASP A 135 9.50 9.43 -6.04
N TYR A 136 8.53 10.10 -5.42
CA TYR A 136 7.82 11.27 -5.94
C TYR A 136 7.26 12.11 -4.78
N VAL A 137 6.88 13.35 -5.05
CA VAL A 137 6.42 14.30 -4.03
C VAL A 137 4.92 14.57 -4.18
N LEU A 138 4.20 14.53 -3.06
CA LEU A 138 2.78 14.91 -2.96
C LEU A 138 2.62 16.19 -2.14
N SER A 139 1.47 16.86 -2.29
CA SER A 139 1.15 18.07 -1.53
C SER A 139 0.81 17.83 -0.04
N GLY A 140 0.77 16.56 0.38
CA GLY A 140 0.45 16.15 1.74
C GLY A 140 0.46 14.64 1.91
N GLY A 141 0.54 14.20 3.16
CA GLY A 141 0.62 12.79 3.54
C GLY A 141 -0.71 12.04 3.52
N GLU A 142 -1.85 12.69 3.26
CA GLU A 142 -3.17 12.06 3.38
C GLU A 142 -3.39 10.95 2.34
N LEU A 143 -2.96 11.16 1.09
CA LEU A 143 -3.02 10.12 0.06
C LEU A 143 -2.11 8.95 0.42
N ALA A 144 -0.91 9.22 0.92
CA ALA A 144 0.02 8.19 1.38
C ALA A 144 -0.56 7.37 2.54
N ALA A 145 -1.14 8.04 3.54
CA ALA A 145 -1.83 7.39 4.65
C ALA A 145 -3.00 6.53 4.14
N MET A 146 -3.80 7.03 3.19
CA MET A 146 -4.90 6.24 2.63
C MET A 146 -4.41 5.02 1.84
N VAL A 147 -3.30 5.11 1.11
CA VAL A 147 -2.67 3.97 0.43
C VAL A 147 -2.23 2.91 1.45
N VAL A 148 -1.57 3.31 2.53
CA VAL A 148 -1.15 2.41 3.61
C VAL A 148 -2.36 1.74 4.26
N LEU A 149 -3.40 2.51 4.59
CA LEU A 149 -4.61 1.97 5.22
C LEU A 149 -5.34 0.99 4.30
N ASP A 150 -5.48 1.30 3.01
CA ASP A 150 -6.12 0.40 2.05
C ASP A 150 -5.36 -0.93 1.96
N ALA A 151 -4.04 -0.88 1.77
CA ALA A 151 -3.18 -2.05 1.68
C ALA A 151 -3.22 -2.93 2.95
N VAL A 152 -3.18 -2.31 4.13
CA VAL A 152 -3.20 -3.04 5.42
C VAL A 152 -4.59 -3.60 5.72
N ILE A 153 -5.64 -2.78 5.63
CA ILE A 153 -6.99 -3.19 6.04
C ILE A 153 -7.52 -4.30 5.12
N ARG A 154 -7.18 -4.27 3.83
CA ARG A 154 -7.54 -5.32 2.87
C ARG A 154 -6.99 -6.70 3.26
N LEU A 155 -5.85 -6.76 3.96
CA LEU A 155 -5.25 -8.00 4.44
C LEU A 155 -5.86 -8.52 5.75
N ILE A 156 -6.70 -7.73 6.45
CA ILE A 156 -7.34 -8.17 7.69
C ILE A 156 -8.32 -9.32 7.38
N PRO A 157 -8.25 -10.46 8.09
CA PRO A 157 -9.18 -11.57 7.87
C PRO A 157 -10.65 -11.13 7.91
N GLY A 158 -11.39 -11.46 6.84
CA GLY A 158 -12.79 -11.09 6.66
C GLY A 158 -13.05 -9.74 5.96
N ALA A 159 -11.99 -8.97 5.66
CA ALA A 159 -12.11 -7.74 4.88
C ALA A 159 -12.43 -8.04 3.41
N LEU A 160 -11.68 -8.96 2.82
CA LEU A 160 -12.00 -9.57 1.53
C LEU A 160 -12.98 -10.73 1.75
N GLY A 161 -14.04 -10.78 0.93
CA GLY A 161 -15.09 -11.78 1.07
C GLY A 161 -14.59 -13.22 0.86
N ASP A 162 -13.52 -13.37 0.08
CA ASP A 162 -12.82 -14.63 -0.18
C ASP A 162 -11.37 -14.50 0.30
N ALA A 163 -10.95 -15.43 1.17
CA ALA A 163 -9.62 -15.42 1.77
C ALA A 163 -8.51 -15.70 0.74
N ASP A 164 -8.82 -16.45 -0.32
CA ASP A 164 -7.84 -16.82 -1.34
C ASP A 164 -7.50 -15.63 -2.25
N SER A 165 -8.40 -14.64 -2.34
CA SER A 165 -8.20 -13.45 -3.18
C SER A 165 -6.99 -12.62 -2.72
N ALA A 166 -6.75 -12.54 -1.41
CA ALA A 166 -5.61 -11.80 -0.88
C ALA A 166 -4.27 -12.50 -1.17
N GLN A 167 -4.26 -13.83 -1.20
CA GLN A 167 -3.04 -14.63 -1.32
C GLN A 167 -2.52 -14.69 -2.75
N GLN A 168 -3.40 -14.53 -3.74
CA GLN A 168 -3.07 -14.66 -5.16
C GLN A 168 -2.69 -13.33 -5.83
N ASP A 169 -2.63 -12.22 -5.08
CA ASP A 169 -2.27 -10.92 -5.63
C ASP A 169 -0.78 -10.80 -5.96
N SER A 170 -0.48 -9.78 -6.76
CA SER A 170 0.89 -9.34 -6.98
C SER A 170 1.60 -9.06 -5.66
N PHE A 171 2.89 -9.41 -5.61
CA PHE A 171 3.83 -9.21 -4.50
C PHE A 171 3.61 -10.09 -3.25
N MET A 172 2.53 -10.86 -3.16
CA MET A 172 2.28 -11.76 -2.02
C MET A 172 3.34 -12.87 -1.93
N ASP A 173 3.59 -13.54 -3.06
CA ASP A 173 4.62 -14.58 -3.19
C ASP A 173 5.83 -14.07 -4.01
N GLY A 174 6.07 -12.75 -4.02
CA GLY A 174 7.18 -12.14 -4.75
C GLY A 174 7.05 -12.15 -6.29
N LEU A 175 5.87 -12.46 -6.84
CA LEU A 175 5.59 -12.41 -8.28
C LEU A 175 4.52 -11.36 -8.60
N LEU A 176 4.50 -10.88 -9.84
CA LEU A 176 3.33 -10.21 -10.40
C LEU A 176 2.22 -11.22 -10.70
N ASP A 177 0.97 -10.76 -10.69
CA ASP A 177 -0.19 -11.58 -10.98
C ASP A 177 -0.30 -11.97 -12.47
N CYS A 178 -1.03 -13.05 -12.73
CA CYS A 178 -1.39 -13.55 -14.03
C CYS A 178 -2.42 -12.64 -14.75
N PRO A 179 -2.63 -12.81 -16.07
CA PRO A 179 -3.71 -12.13 -16.78
C PRO A 179 -5.06 -12.75 -16.44
N HIS A 180 -6.05 -11.88 -16.23
CA HIS A 180 -7.43 -12.25 -15.98
C HIS A 180 -8.27 -12.10 -17.24
N TYR A 181 -9.23 -13.02 -17.40
CA TYR A 181 -10.19 -13.03 -18.49
C TYR A 181 -11.58 -13.21 -17.90
N THR A 182 -12.58 -12.56 -18.49
CA THR A 182 -13.98 -12.73 -18.13
C THR A 182 -14.83 -12.86 -19.39
N ARG A 183 -16.10 -13.19 -19.20
CA ARG A 183 -17.06 -13.38 -20.30
C ARG A 183 -17.24 -12.08 -21.11
N PRO A 184 -17.53 -12.18 -22.41
CA PRO A 184 -17.67 -13.41 -23.22
C PRO A 184 -16.33 -14.03 -23.68
N GLU A 185 -16.38 -15.27 -24.20
CA GLU A 185 -15.19 -16.04 -24.62
C GLU A 185 -14.42 -15.42 -25.79
N GLN A 186 -15.10 -14.65 -26.66
CA GLN A 186 -14.49 -13.96 -27.77
C GLN A 186 -15.00 -12.51 -27.85
N ILE A 187 -14.09 -11.56 -27.97
CA ILE A 187 -14.36 -10.12 -28.11
C ILE A 187 -13.39 -9.56 -29.15
N ASP A 188 -13.88 -8.84 -30.15
CA ASP A 188 -13.05 -8.15 -31.17
C ASP A 188 -12.00 -9.06 -31.84
N GLY A 189 -12.34 -10.34 -32.05
CA GLY A 189 -11.43 -11.35 -32.62
C GLY A 189 -10.41 -11.94 -31.64
N MET A 190 -10.36 -11.47 -30.39
CA MET A 190 -9.53 -12.01 -29.31
C MET A 190 -10.29 -13.08 -28.53
N SER A 191 -9.67 -14.23 -28.30
CA SER A 191 -10.27 -15.34 -27.55
C SER A 191 -9.61 -15.54 -26.19
N VAL A 192 -10.40 -15.91 -25.18
CA VAL A 192 -9.90 -16.39 -23.89
C VAL A 192 -9.02 -17.63 -24.12
N PRO A 193 -7.85 -17.77 -23.47
CA PRO A 193 -7.01 -18.97 -23.60
C PRO A 193 -7.78 -20.27 -23.37
N LEU A 194 -7.65 -21.24 -24.28
CA LEU A 194 -8.38 -22.51 -24.23
C LEU A 194 -8.23 -23.26 -22.89
N VAL A 195 -7.06 -23.18 -22.26
CA VAL A 195 -6.81 -23.78 -20.93
C VAL A 195 -7.74 -23.22 -19.83
N LEU A 196 -8.19 -21.97 -19.97
CA LEU A 196 -9.12 -21.32 -19.04
C LEU A 196 -10.60 -21.59 -19.38
N GLN A 197 -10.90 -22.11 -20.57
CA GLN A 197 -12.25 -22.46 -20.99
C GLN A 197 -12.67 -23.85 -20.50
N GLY A 198 -11.70 -24.68 -20.09
CA GLY A 198 -11.94 -26.00 -19.50
C GLY A 198 -12.07 -25.98 -17.96
N GLY A 199 -12.30 -27.15 -17.37
CA GLY A 199 -12.40 -27.33 -15.91
C GLY A 199 -11.17 -27.99 -15.26
N ASN A 200 -10.04 -28.11 -15.97
CA ASN A 200 -8.84 -28.75 -15.41
C ASN A 200 -8.11 -27.78 -14.48
N HIS A 201 -8.41 -27.87 -13.19
CA HIS A 201 -7.87 -26.98 -12.16
C HIS A 201 -6.33 -26.97 -12.10
N ASP A 202 -5.65 -28.11 -12.27
CA ASP A 202 -4.18 -28.14 -12.23
C ASP A 202 -3.57 -27.50 -13.49
N ALA A 203 -4.15 -27.75 -14.67
CA ALA A 203 -3.73 -27.08 -15.89
C ALA A 203 -3.91 -25.55 -15.80
N ILE A 204 -5.01 -25.09 -15.20
CA ILE A 204 -5.27 -23.66 -14.97
C ILE A 204 -4.27 -23.08 -13.97
N ARG A 205 -4.02 -23.76 -12.83
CA ARG A 205 -3.04 -23.34 -11.82
C ARG A 205 -1.65 -23.21 -12.42
N ARG A 206 -1.18 -24.24 -13.14
CA ARG A 206 0.13 -24.23 -13.82
C ARG A 206 0.21 -23.11 -14.85
N TRP A 207 -0.84 -22.89 -15.65
CA TRP A 207 -0.87 -21.79 -16.61
C TRP A 207 -0.80 -20.42 -15.94
N ARG A 208 -1.55 -20.20 -14.85
CA ARG A 208 -1.52 -18.93 -14.10
C ARG A 208 -0.13 -18.66 -13.54
N LEU A 209 0.50 -19.66 -12.94
CA LEU A 209 1.89 -19.56 -12.45
C LEU A 209 2.88 -19.24 -13.58
N GLN A 210 2.77 -19.92 -14.72
CA GLN A 210 3.60 -19.64 -15.89
C GLN A 210 3.45 -18.19 -16.36
N GLN A 211 2.23 -17.67 -16.42
CA GLN A 211 1.99 -16.28 -16.83
C GLN A 211 2.49 -15.26 -15.80
N ALA A 212 2.33 -15.54 -14.51
CA ALA A 212 2.87 -14.72 -13.42
C ALA A 212 4.40 -14.60 -13.53
N LEU A 213 5.10 -15.73 -13.69
CA LEU A 213 6.55 -15.77 -13.92
C LEU A 213 6.95 -15.00 -15.17
N LYS A 214 6.26 -15.25 -16.29
CA LYS A 214 6.52 -14.56 -17.56
C LYS A 214 6.43 -13.04 -17.40
N ARG A 215 5.34 -12.54 -16.81
CA ARG A 215 5.14 -11.09 -16.59
C ARG A 215 6.15 -10.50 -15.63
N THR A 216 6.47 -11.22 -14.56
CA THR A 216 7.46 -10.79 -13.58
C THR A 216 8.81 -10.63 -14.26
N ARG A 217 9.25 -11.62 -15.04
CA ARG A 217 10.50 -11.54 -15.82
C ARG A 217 10.52 -10.35 -16.80
N GLU A 218 9.43 -10.14 -17.53
CA GLU A 218 9.35 -9.08 -18.55
C GLU A 218 9.30 -7.66 -17.96
N ARG A 219 8.66 -7.48 -16.79
CA ARG A 219 8.32 -6.14 -16.27
C ARG A 219 9.04 -5.77 -14.98
N ARG A 220 9.34 -6.75 -14.15
CA ARG A 220 9.96 -6.62 -12.83
C ARG A 220 10.98 -7.75 -12.60
N PRO A 221 12.00 -7.88 -13.46
CA PRO A 221 13.00 -8.94 -13.33
C PRO A 221 13.75 -8.86 -12.00
N ASP A 222 13.79 -7.68 -11.37
CA ASP A 222 14.33 -7.46 -10.03
C ASP A 222 13.65 -8.32 -8.96
N LEU A 223 12.35 -8.65 -9.10
CA LEU A 223 11.65 -9.51 -8.14
C LEU A 223 12.05 -10.98 -8.22
N LEU A 224 12.72 -11.38 -9.31
CA LEU A 224 13.23 -12.74 -9.48
C LEU A 224 14.68 -12.88 -8.99
N GLN A 225 15.39 -11.76 -8.81
CA GLN A 225 16.74 -11.75 -8.26
C GLN A 225 16.65 -12.15 -6.79
N ASP A 226 17.30 -13.26 -6.42
CA ASP A 226 17.36 -13.81 -5.06
C ASP A 226 16.05 -14.39 -4.49
N ARG A 227 14.99 -14.48 -5.29
CA ARG A 227 13.78 -15.20 -4.90
C ARG A 227 14.03 -16.71 -4.92
N GLN A 228 13.76 -17.39 -3.80
CA GLN A 228 13.74 -18.85 -3.77
C GLN A 228 12.58 -19.36 -4.64
N MET A 229 12.90 -20.18 -5.63
CA MET A 229 11.91 -20.75 -6.54
C MET A 229 11.69 -22.23 -6.22
N THR A 230 10.47 -22.70 -6.44
CA THR A 230 10.18 -24.13 -6.43
C THR A 230 10.71 -24.79 -7.71
N VAL A 231 10.90 -26.11 -7.67
CA VAL A 231 11.31 -26.90 -8.85
C VAL A 231 10.34 -26.71 -10.03
N GLU A 232 9.04 -26.52 -9.76
CA GLU A 232 8.07 -26.23 -10.82
C GLU A 232 8.28 -24.84 -11.45
N GLU A 233 8.53 -23.82 -10.63
CA GLU A 233 8.78 -22.46 -11.09
C GLU A 233 10.06 -22.37 -11.91
N GLU A 234 11.15 -23.03 -11.47
CA GLU A 234 12.41 -23.10 -12.22
C GLU A 234 12.21 -23.73 -13.60
N LYS A 235 11.47 -24.85 -13.65
CA LYS A 235 11.14 -25.52 -14.90
C LYS A 235 10.31 -24.62 -15.83
N LEU A 236 9.27 -23.98 -15.29
CA LEU A 236 8.42 -23.05 -16.05
C LEU A 236 9.22 -21.85 -16.56
N LEU A 237 10.12 -21.29 -15.75
CA LEU A 237 10.94 -20.16 -16.13
C LEU A 237 11.92 -20.55 -17.26
N ALA A 238 12.52 -21.74 -17.20
CA ALA A 238 13.36 -22.28 -18.26
C ALA A 238 12.57 -22.47 -19.57
N GLU A 239 11.35 -23.00 -19.51
CA GLU A 239 10.44 -23.12 -20.67
C GLU A 239 10.15 -21.73 -21.30
N ILE A 240 9.90 -20.71 -20.47
CA ILE A 240 9.65 -19.33 -20.94
C ILE A 240 10.91 -18.72 -21.59
N ILE A 241 12.11 -18.99 -21.04
CA ILE A 241 13.38 -18.52 -21.62
C ILE A 241 13.64 -19.16 -22.97
N ALA A 242 13.51 -20.49 -23.08
CA ALA A 242 13.70 -21.20 -24.34
C ALA A 242 12.75 -20.67 -25.44
N ALA A 243 11.46 -20.51 -25.11
CA ALA A 243 10.47 -20.01 -26.06
C ALA A 243 10.70 -18.54 -26.50
N SER A 244 11.43 -17.75 -25.70
CA SER A 244 11.77 -16.35 -26.06
C SER A 244 13.02 -16.28 -26.94
N GLY A 245 14.02 -17.13 -26.69
CA GLY A 245 15.23 -17.21 -27.50
C GLY A 245 14.96 -17.68 -28.93
N ASP A 246 14.03 -18.62 -29.11
CA ASP A 246 13.59 -19.06 -30.45
C ASP A 246 12.85 -17.95 -31.22
N ALA A 247 12.16 -17.05 -30.51
CA ALA A 247 11.42 -15.94 -31.11
C ALA A 247 12.35 -14.80 -31.59
N GLU A 248 13.43 -14.51 -30.87
CA GLU A 248 14.44 -13.52 -31.28
C GLU A 248 15.24 -13.99 -32.50
N GLN A 249 15.60 -15.28 -32.58
CA GLN A 249 16.30 -15.86 -33.74
C GLN A 249 15.46 -15.91 -35.02
N THR A 250 14.13 -15.93 -34.90
CA THR A 250 13.21 -15.95 -36.05
C THR A 250 12.92 -14.55 -36.59
N GLN A 251 13.18 -13.48 -35.81
CA GLN A 251 13.01 -12.09 -36.26
C GLN A 251 14.27 -11.50 -36.94
N GLU A 252 15.42 -12.15 -36.81
CA GLU A 252 16.69 -11.76 -37.46
C GLU A 252 16.96 -12.48 -38.80
N GLN A 253 16.01 -13.30 -39.29
CA GLN A 253 16.06 -13.98 -40.61
C GLN A 253 15.00 -13.42 -41.56
#